data_AF-A0A535KSL9-F1
#
_entry.id   AF-A0A535KSL9-F1
#
_cell.length_a   1.000
_cell.length_b   1.000
_cell.length_c   1.000
_cell.angle_alpha   90.00
_cell.angle_beta   90.00
_cell.angle_gamma   90.00
#
_symmetry.space_group_name_H-M   'P 1'
#
loop_
_entity.id
_entity.type
_entity.pdbx_description
1 polymer ?
#
loop_
_entity_poly.entity_id
_entity_poly.type
_entity_poly.pdbx_seq_one_letter_code
_entity_poly.pdbx_strand_id
1 'polypeptide(L)'
;MRWGNMIEMKRSGRLGIRTPDLLLSLRLIREIHEILLSSGRGSEKMPGEFRTSQNWLGGTRPGNAKFVPPPASEVIACLGALEKFIHEKHLHMQVLVKTAFVHVQFETIHPFLDGNGRLGRLLITLLLCAEGVLQEPLLYLSLYFKQHR
;
A
#
# COMPACT_ATOMS: atom_id res chain seq x y z
N MET A 1 12.74 -5.04 3.97
CA MET A 1 12.04 -6.34 4.00
C MET A 1 12.85 -7.29 3.13
N ARG A 2 13.42 -8.37 3.69
CA ARG A 2 14.11 -9.38 2.88
C ARG A 2 13.05 -10.30 2.29
N TRP A 3 13.18 -10.63 1.00
CA TRP A 3 12.31 -11.54 0.24
C TRP A 3 12.07 -12.91 0.91
N GLY A 4 12.97 -13.32 1.80
CA GLY A 4 12.82 -14.50 2.64
C GLY A 4 11.48 -14.55 3.38
N ASN A 5 11.01 -13.42 3.93
CA ASN A 5 9.77 -13.38 4.71
C ASN A 5 8.54 -13.65 3.83
N MET A 6 8.54 -13.20 2.57
CA MET A 6 7.40 -13.39 1.66
C MET A 6 7.32 -14.84 1.14
N ILE A 7 8.48 -15.51 0.97
CA ILE A 7 8.56 -16.95 0.68
C ILE A 7 8.17 -17.79 1.90
N GLU A 8 8.57 -17.36 3.11
CA GLU A 8 8.16 -18.00 4.36
C GLU A 8 6.65 -17.84 4.62
N MET A 9 6.08 -16.70 4.25
CA MET A 9 4.63 -16.47 4.25
C MET A 9 3.88 -17.35 3.23
N LYS A 10 4.48 -17.61 2.06
CA LYS A 10 3.98 -18.63 1.12
C LYS A 10 4.08 -20.06 1.68
N ARG A 11 5.17 -20.41 2.37
CA ARG A 11 5.43 -21.76 2.92
C ARG A 11 4.65 -22.09 4.20
N SER A 12 4.37 -21.08 5.03
CA SER A 12 3.65 -21.25 6.31
C SER A 12 2.14 -21.37 6.18
N GLY A 13 1.59 -21.26 4.96
CA GLY A 13 0.14 -21.32 4.73
C GLY A 13 -0.66 -20.14 5.33
N ARG A 14 0.00 -19.16 5.95
CA ARG A 14 -0.64 -17.99 6.58
C ARG A 14 -1.20 -17.00 5.56
N LEU A 15 -0.65 -17.00 4.34
CA LEU A 15 -1.27 -16.35 3.19
C LEU A 15 -1.37 -17.36 2.06
N GLY A 16 -2.59 -17.82 1.77
CA GLY A 16 -2.92 -18.67 0.62
C GLY A 16 -2.79 -17.93 -0.71
N ILE A 17 -1.66 -17.28 -0.97
CA ILE A 17 -1.41 -16.55 -2.21
C ILE A 17 -0.89 -17.53 -3.26
N ARG A 18 -1.80 -18.01 -4.12
CA ARG A 18 -1.44 -18.28 -5.51
C ARG A 18 -1.37 -16.93 -6.22
N THR A 19 -0.22 -16.60 -6.79
CA THR A 19 0.04 -15.34 -7.51
C THR A 19 -0.98 -14.94 -8.59
N PRO A 20 -1.73 -15.86 -9.25
CA PRO A 20 -2.77 -15.47 -10.20
C PRO A 20 -4.07 -14.95 -9.58
N ASP A 21 -4.31 -15.15 -8.27
CA ASP A 21 -5.59 -14.82 -7.62
C ASP A 21 -5.39 -13.86 -6.44
N LEU A 22 -4.40 -12.96 -6.52
CA LEU A 22 -4.19 -11.95 -5.49
C LEU A 22 -5.33 -10.92 -5.53
N LEU A 23 -6.47 -11.24 -4.92
CA LEU A 23 -7.51 -10.26 -4.66
C LEU A 23 -6.98 -9.28 -3.63
N LEU A 24 -6.44 -8.16 -4.12
CA LEU A 24 -5.93 -7.10 -3.27
C LEU A 24 -7.10 -6.53 -2.46
N SER A 25 -7.16 -6.92 -1.20
CA SER A 25 -8.23 -6.53 -0.28
C SER A 25 -7.72 -5.64 0.84
N LEU A 26 -8.60 -4.87 1.48
CA LEU A 26 -8.21 -4.06 2.65
C LEU A 26 -7.62 -4.91 3.78
N ARG A 27 -8.12 -6.14 3.95
CA ARG A 27 -7.56 -7.11 4.89
C ARG A 27 -6.11 -7.44 4.53
N LEU A 28 -5.84 -7.80 3.27
CA LEU A 28 -4.48 -8.11 2.82
C LEU A 28 -3.53 -6.92 2.99
N ILE A 29 -4.00 -5.70 2.68
CA ILE A 29 -3.22 -4.47 2.87
C ILE A 29 -2.83 -4.30 4.35
N ARG A 30 -3.74 -4.56 5.28
CA ARG A 30 -3.47 -4.50 6.73
C ARG A 30 -2.46 -5.57 7.17
N GLU A 31 -2.64 -6.81 6.73
CA GLU A 31 -1.72 -7.92 7.06
C GLU A 31 -0.29 -7.64 6.55
N ILE A 32 -0.17 -7.14 5.31
CA ILE A 32 1.14 -6.73 4.75
C ILE A 32 1.72 -5.58 5.56
N HIS A 33 0.91 -4.58 5.92
CA HIS A 33 1.34 -3.44 6.71
C HIS A 33 1.86 -3.88 8.10
N GLU A 34 1.14 -4.74 8.80
CA GLU A 34 1.54 -5.30 10.09
C GLU A 34 2.92 -5.93 10.01
N ILE A 35 3.15 -6.77 9.01
CA ILE A 35 4.43 -7.46 8.82
C ILE A 35 5.53 -6.46 8.42
N LEU A 36 5.22 -5.48 7.58
CA LEU A 36 6.15 -4.42 7.16
C LEU A 36 6.63 -3.55 8.34
N LEU A 37 5.79 -3.34 9.36
CA LEU A 37 6.08 -2.53 10.55
C LEU A 37 6.35 -3.39 11.80
N SER A 38 6.36 -4.71 11.69
CA SER A 38 6.57 -5.64 12.81
C SER A 38 7.89 -5.43 13.57
N SER A 39 8.85 -4.76 12.95
CA SER A 39 10.12 -4.37 13.57
C SER A 39 10.67 -3.08 12.99
N GLY A 40 11.37 -2.32 13.84
CA GLY A 40 12.08 -1.10 13.44
C GLY A 40 11.17 0.14 13.35
N ARG A 41 11.43 1.01 12.36
CA ARG A 41 10.77 2.31 12.26
C ARG A 41 9.25 2.19 12.10
N GLY A 42 8.53 2.74 13.06
CA GLY A 42 7.07 2.81 13.08
C GLY A 42 6.42 1.60 13.73
N SER A 43 7.16 0.68 14.35
CA SER A 43 6.58 -0.49 15.04
C SER A 43 5.62 -0.12 16.16
N GLU A 44 5.78 1.06 16.74
CA GLU A 44 4.92 1.63 17.77
C GLU A 44 3.71 2.41 17.19
N LYS A 45 3.55 2.46 15.87
CA LYS A 45 2.53 3.24 15.15
C LYS A 45 1.36 2.38 14.68
N MET A 46 0.87 1.52 15.57
CA MET A 46 -0.25 0.60 15.35
C MET A 46 -0.13 -0.23 14.05
N PRO A 47 0.87 -1.13 13.96
CA PRO A 47 1.04 -2.00 12.78
C PRO A 47 -0.24 -2.77 12.46
N GLY A 48 -0.75 -2.58 11.24
CA GLY A 48 -1.90 -3.32 10.71
C GLY A 48 -3.23 -2.60 10.90
N GLU A 49 -3.24 -1.48 11.63
CA GLU A 49 -4.45 -0.71 11.92
C GLU A 49 -4.52 0.56 11.10
N PHE A 50 -5.69 0.80 10.49
CA PHE A 50 -5.97 2.09 9.87
C PHE A 50 -6.01 3.18 10.95
N ARG A 51 -5.53 4.37 10.60
CA ARG A 51 -5.47 5.49 11.54
C ARG A 51 -6.88 5.92 11.95
N THR A 52 -7.04 6.17 13.25
CA THR A 52 -8.24 6.78 13.84
C THR A 52 -8.03 8.24 14.19
N SER A 53 -6.83 8.77 13.97
CA SER A 53 -6.45 10.17 14.17
C SER A 53 -6.03 10.84 12.87
N GLN A 54 -6.05 12.18 12.88
CA GLN A 54 -5.65 12.98 11.73
C GLN A 54 -4.13 12.95 11.57
N ASN A 55 -3.67 12.63 10.36
CA ASN A 55 -2.29 12.79 9.95
C ASN A 55 -2.09 14.07 9.13
N TRP A 56 -0.84 14.51 9.01
CA TRP A 56 -0.43 15.57 8.09
C TRP A 56 1.02 15.37 7.66
N LEU A 57 1.37 15.84 6.47
CA LEU A 57 2.69 15.69 5.87
C LEU A 57 3.39 17.04 5.77
N GLY A 58 4.55 17.13 6.44
CA GLY A 58 5.29 18.39 6.58
C GLY A 58 4.64 19.34 7.58
N GLY A 59 5.40 20.34 8.04
CA GLY A 59 4.95 21.25 9.08
C GLY A 59 4.91 20.62 10.48
N THR A 60 4.39 21.37 11.45
CA THR A 60 4.26 20.96 12.86
C THR A 60 2.81 20.76 13.30
N ARG A 61 1.86 21.24 12.50
CA ARG A 61 0.41 21.16 12.74
C ARG A 61 -0.34 21.15 11.40
N PRO A 62 -1.61 20.71 11.35
CA PRO A 62 -2.38 20.71 10.10
C PRO A 62 -2.38 22.05 9.36
N GLY A 63 -2.50 23.17 10.07
CA GLY A 63 -2.57 24.50 9.47
C GLY A 63 -1.28 25.02 8.81
N ASN A 64 -0.14 24.37 9.00
CA ASN A 64 1.10 24.69 8.26
C ASN A 64 1.69 23.47 7.53
N ALA A 65 0.90 22.41 7.38
CA ALA A 65 1.32 21.22 6.68
C ALA A 65 1.37 21.47 5.17
N LYS A 66 2.26 20.75 4.47
CA LYS A 66 2.29 20.77 3.00
C LYS A 66 1.09 20.02 2.42
N PHE A 67 0.62 19.01 3.14
CA PHE A 67 -0.53 18.23 2.75
C PHE A 67 -1.24 17.67 3.98
N VAL A 68 -2.56 17.69 3.96
CA VAL A 68 -3.42 17.08 4.97
C VAL A 68 -4.29 16.03 4.27
N PRO A 69 -4.10 14.72 4.52
CA PRO A 69 -4.95 13.66 3.97
C PRO A 69 -6.40 13.78 4.49
N PRO A 70 -7.34 13.01 3.91
CA PRO A 70 -8.74 13.02 4.33
C PRO A 70 -8.94 12.85 5.85
N PRO A 71 -10.06 13.33 6.42
CA PRO A 71 -10.41 13.06 7.82
C PRO A 71 -10.33 11.58 8.17
N ALA A 72 -9.93 11.24 9.40
CA ALA A 72 -9.85 9.83 9.84
C ALA A 72 -11.18 9.07 9.67
N SER A 73 -12.32 9.77 9.84
CA SER A 73 -13.66 9.21 9.64
C SER A 73 -13.97 8.83 8.19
N GLU A 74 -13.25 9.39 7.20
CA GLU A 74 -13.47 9.14 5.78
C GLU A 74 -12.53 8.06 5.21
N VAL A 75 -11.49 7.67 5.95
CA VAL A 75 -10.45 6.73 5.47
C VAL A 75 -11.06 5.43 4.96
N ILE A 76 -11.98 4.82 5.72
CA ILE A 76 -12.61 3.55 5.34
C ILE A 76 -13.44 3.69 4.06
N ALA A 77 -14.18 4.79 3.90
CA ALA A 77 -14.96 5.04 2.71
C ALA A 77 -14.06 5.23 1.47
N CYS A 78 -12.99 6.02 1.60
CA CYS A 78 -12.02 6.22 0.51
C CYS A 78 -11.31 4.92 0.14
N LEU A 79 -10.91 4.11 1.12
CA LEU A 79 -10.28 2.81 0.88
C LEU A 79 -11.22 1.81 0.21
N GLY A 80 -12.50 1.78 0.61
CA GLY A 80 -13.50 0.96 -0.05
C GLY A 80 -13.74 1.37 -1.51
N ALA A 81 -13.70 2.68 -1.81
CA ALA A 81 -13.75 3.16 -3.19
C ALA A 81 -12.50 2.76 -3.99
N LEU A 82 -11.31 2.83 -3.37
CA LEU A 82 -10.06 2.40 -3.99
C LEU A 82 -10.06 0.89 -4.27
N GLU A 83 -10.51 0.06 -3.33
CA GLU A 83 -10.63 -1.39 -3.51
C GLU A 83 -11.56 -1.72 -4.68
N LYS A 84 -12.73 -1.06 -4.77
CA LYS A 84 -13.63 -1.20 -5.93
C LYS A 84 -12.95 -0.82 -7.25
N PHE A 85 -12.19 0.27 -7.27
CA PHE A 85 -11.45 0.70 -8.46
C PHE A 85 -10.39 -0.32 -8.90
N ILE A 86 -9.69 -0.93 -7.93
CA ILE A 86 -8.70 -1.99 -8.21
C ILE A 86 -9.38 -3.17 -8.90
N HIS A 87 -10.58 -3.56 -8.47
CA HIS A 87 -11.30 -4.72 -9.00
C HIS A 87 -12.18 -4.42 -10.22
N GLU A 88 -12.21 -3.18 -10.71
CA GLU A 88 -12.98 -2.84 -11.91
C GLU A 88 -12.38 -3.50 -13.16
N LYS A 89 -13.17 -4.36 -13.81
CA LYS A 89 -12.78 -5.19 -14.96
C LYS A 89 -13.10 -4.54 -16.30
N HIS A 90 -14.06 -3.62 -16.33
CA HIS A 90 -14.54 -2.97 -17.56
C HIS A 90 -13.86 -1.62 -17.81
N LEU A 91 -12.80 -1.31 -17.06
CA LEU A 91 -12.03 -0.09 -17.27
C LEU A 91 -11.09 -0.27 -18.46
N HIS A 92 -11.34 0.45 -19.55
CA HIS A 92 -10.42 0.53 -20.70
C HIS A 92 -9.19 1.38 -20.35
N MET A 93 -8.32 0.85 -19.49
CA MET A 93 -7.12 1.55 -19.00
C MET A 93 -5.92 0.59 -19.02
N GLN A 94 -4.76 1.11 -19.44
CA GLN A 94 -3.52 0.35 -19.38
C GLN A 94 -3.16 0.02 -17.94
N VAL A 95 -2.68 -1.20 -17.69
CA VAL A 95 -2.32 -1.69 -16.35
C VAL A 95 -1.38 -0.72 -15.63
N LEU A 96 -0.32 -0.25 -16.30
CA LEU A 96 0.64 0.70 -15.71
C LEU A 96 -0.02 2.00 -15.22
N VAL A 97 -0.97 2.53 -16.00
CA VAL A 97 -1.72 3.74 -15.66
C VAL A 97 -2.65 3.48 -14.47
N LYS A 98 -3.37 2.36 -14.47
CA LYS A 98 -4.21 1.93 -13.34
C LYS A 98 -3.38 1.78 -12.07
N THR A 99 -2.23 1.11 -12.13
CA THR A 99 -1.31 0.96 -11.01
C THR A 99 -0.80 2.31 -10.49
N ALA A 100 -0.47 3.25 -11.40
CA ALA A 100 -0.07 4.60 -11.00
C ALA A 100 -1.19 5.34 -10.24
N PHE A 101 -2.43 5.27 -10.73
CA PHE A 101 -3.59 5.85 -10.02
C PHE A 101 -3.80 5.22 -8.66
N VAL A 102 -3.71 3.89 -8.55
CA VAL A 102 -3.86 3.20 -7.26
C VAL A 102 -2.79 3.67 -6.27
N HIS A 103 -1.53 3.78 -6.71
CA HIS A 103 -0.44 4.25 -5.87
C HIS A 103 -0.66 5.69 -5.39
N VAL A 104 -0.98 6.61 -6.31
CA VAL A 104 -1.23 8.01 -5.96
C VAL A 104 -2.43 8.14 -5.01
N GLN A 105 -3.51 7.41 -5.27
CA GLN A 105 -4.70 7.45 -4.42
C GLN A 105 -4.42 6.88 -3.03
N PHE A 106 -3.68 5.77 -2.93
CA PHE A 106 -3.29 5.21 -1.65
C PHE A 106 -2.43 6.17 -0.82
N GLU A 107 -1.42 6.81 -1.43
CA GLU A 107 -0.58 7.80 -0.77
C GLU A 107 -1.38 9.04 -0.33
N THR A 108 -2.39 9.43 -1.12
CA THR A 108 -3.29 10.57 -0.84
C THR A 108 -4.23 10.28 0.33
N ILE A 109 -4.82 9.08 0.39
CA ILE A 109 -5.67 8.65 1.52
C ILE A 109 -4.83 8.56 2.81
N HIS A 110 -3.58 8.12 2.67
CA HIS A 110 -2.60 7.99 3.74
C HIS A 110 -3.17 7.22 4.96
N PRO A 111 -3.57 5.95 4.76
CA PRO A 111 -4.45 5.26 5.70
C PRO A 111 -3.81 4.82 7.03
N PHE A 112 -2.48 4.81 7.14
CA PHE A 112 -1.76 4.38 8.34
C PHE A 112 -1.03 5.55 9.03
N LEU A 113 -0.61 5.36 10.29
CA LEU A 113 0.14 6.37 11.04
C LEU A 113 1.60 6.54 10.56
N ASP A 114 2.22 5.46 10.11
CA ASP A 114 3.52 5.42 9.42
C ASP A 114 3.42 4.30 8.37
N GLY A 115 4.46 4.11 7.54
CA GLY A 115 4.53 2.96 6.64
C GLY A 115 3.90 3.18 5.26
N ASN A 116 3.05 4.19 5.10
CA ASN A 116 2.31 4.46 3.85
C ASN A 116 3.22 4.42 2.62
N GLY A 117 4.25 5.27 2.56
CA GLY A 117 5.19 5.28 1.43
C GLY A 117 5.88 3.94 1.14
N ARG A 118 6.19 3.14 2.17
CA ARG A 118 6.81 1.81 2.00
C ARG A 118 5.81 0.82 1.41
N LEU A 119 4.58 0.83 1.92
CA LEU A 119 3.50 -0.02 1.47
C LEU A 119 3.01 0.38 0.07
N GLY A 120 2.84 1.67 -0.21
CA GLY A 120 2.44 2.19 -1.52
C GLY A 120 3.39 1.74 -2.62
N ARG A 121 4.71 1.79 -2.40
CA ARG A 121 5.70 1.27 -3.35
C ARG A 121 5.62 -0.25 -3.54
N LEU A 122 5.35 -1.00 -2.47
CA LEU A 122 5.16 -2.45 -2.56
C LEU A 122 3.87 -2.80 -3.32
N LEU A 123 2.80 -2.03 -3.14
CA LEU A 123 1.54 -2.22 -3.86
C LEU A 123 1.72 -2.13 -5.38
N ILE A 124 2.62 -1.26 -5.87
CA ILE A 124 2.93 -1.19 -7.31
C ILE A 124 3.40 -2.56 -7.81
N THR A 125 4.38 -3.17 -7.15
CA THR A 125 4.92 -4.46 -7.61
C THR A 125 3.91 -5.59 -7.47
N LEU A 126 3.09 -5.57 -6.42
CA LEU A 126 2.05 -6.57 -6.21
C LEU A 126 0.95 -6.49 -7.28
N LEU A 127 0.51 -5.28 -7.65
CA LEU A 127 -0.48 -5.08 -8.70
C LEU A 127 0.05 -5.51 -10.07
N LEU A 128 1.30 -5.17 -10.41
CA LEU A 128 1.91 -5.61 -11.66
C LEU A 128 2.08 -7.13 -11.72
N CYS A 129 2.31 -7.79 -10.58
CA CYS A 129 2.30 -9.25 -10.52
C CYS A 129 0.90 -9.84 -10.68
N ALA A 130 -0.11 -9.27 -10.02
CA ALA A 130 -1.50 -9.73 -10.11
C ALA A 130 -2.04 -9.62 -11.55
N GLU A 131 -1.64 -8.58 -12.28
CA GLU A 131 -2.02 -8.35 -13.68
C GLU A 131 -1.10 -9.07 -14.69
N GLY A 132 -0.17 -9.91 -14.22
CA GLY A 132 0.71 -10.71 -15.08
C GLY A 132 1.83 -9.95 -15.81
N VAL A 133 2.00 -8.65 -15.53
CA VAL A 133 3.07 -7.81 -16.11
C VAL A 133 4.44 -8.21 -15.53
N LEU A 134 4.49 -8.58 -14.26
CA LEU A 134 5.69 -9.09 -13.59
C LEU A 134 5.46 -10.52 -13.09
N GLN A 135 6.41 -11.42 -13.33
CA GLN A 135 6.35 -12.77 -12.76
C GLN A 135 6.67 -12.78 -11.26
N GLU A 136 7.53 -11.85 -10.84
CA GLU A 136 8.01 -11.73 -9.46
C GLU A 136 8.12 -10.25 -9.05
N PRO A 137 7.82 -9.87 -7.79
CA PRO A 137 7.88 -8.49 -7.31
C PRO A 137 9.33 -8.00 -7.05
N LEU A 138 10.20 -8.09 -8.08
CA LEU A 138 11.62 -7.75 -8.02
C LEU A 138 11.92 -6.30 -8.45
N LEU A 139 10.90 -5.51 -8.77
CA LEU A 139 11.07 -4.14 -9.25
C LEU A 139 11.50 -3.19 -8.13
N TYR A 140 12.75 -2.72 -8.16
CA TYR A 140 13.33 -1.88 -7.10
C TYR A 140 13.05 -0.37 -7.27
N LEU A 141 11.76 0.00 -7.18
CA LEU A 141 11.29 1.40 -7.37
C LEU A 141 11.83 2.39 -6.34
N SER A 142 12.16 1.91 -5.14
CA SER A 142 12.59 2.79 -4.04
C SER A 142 13.88 3.53 -4.35
N LEU A 143 14.81 2.92 -5.10
CA LEU A 143 16.05 3.58 -5.50
C LEU A 143 15.79 4.66 -6.54
N TYR A 144 14.99 4.35 -7.57
CA TYR A 144 14.64 5.30 -8.63
C TYR A 144 13.96 6.55 -8.05
N PHE A 145 12.94 6.38 -7.19
CA PHE A 145 12.27 7.53 -6.56
C PHE A 145 13.18 8.33 -5.63
N LYS A 146 14.20 7.72 -5.02
CA LYS A 146 15.17 8.44 -4.20
C LYS A 146 16.08 9.34 -5.05
N GLN A 147 16.40 8.94 -6.27
CA GLN A 147 17.27 9.70 -7.18
C GLN A 147 16.55 10.88 -7.84
N HIS A 148 15.21 10.89 -7.87
CA HIS A 148 14.38 11.87 -8.56
C HIS A 148 13.34 12.55 -7.66
N ARG A 149 13.71 12.85 -6.40
CA ARG A 149 12.81 13.40 -5.39
C ARG A 149 12.89 14.91 -5.25
#